data_AF-A0A950P8T6-F1
#
_entry.id   AF-A0A950P8T6-F1
#
_cell.length_a   1.000
_cell.length_b   1.000
_cell.length_c   1.000
_cell.angle_alpha   90.00
_cell.angle_beta   90.00
_cell.angle_gamma   90.00
#
_symmetry.space_group_name_H-M   'P 1'
#
loop_
_entity.id
_entity.type
_entity.pdbx_description
1 polymer ?
#
loop_
_entity_poly.entity_id
_entity_poly.type
_entity_poly.pdbx_seq_one_letter_code
_entity_poly.pdbx_strand_id
1 'polypeptide(L)'
;MAFADRYHGEMNITVLVDFENDSVRTALEVAEALGPRLWGVRLDTSDDLVDRALWDEMGGFKATGVNSRLVEKVREALDEAGFSGVRIVASGGFTAQRIREFEAEGIPVDAYGVGSSLIRGDNDFTADVVRVDGRPVAKTGRRYSPNPRLERVE
;
A
#
# COMPACT_ATOMS: atom_id res chain seq x y z
N MET A 1 10.25 3.76 -12.96
CA MET A 1 9.36 3.68 -14.15
C MET A 1 9.57 2.42 -15.01
N ALA A 2 10.76 1.79 -15.04
CA ALA A 2 11.07 0.66 -15.92
C ALA A 2 10.03 -0.48 -15.97
N PHE A 3 9.37 -0.80 -14.86
CA PHE A 3 8.29 -1.81 -14.85
C PHE A 3 7.07 -1.36 -15.66
N ALA A 4 6.60 -0.13 -15.45
CA ALA A 4 5.47 0.43 -16.18
C ALA A 4 5.81 0.60 -17.67
N ASP A 5 7.02 1.06 -18.00
CA ASP A 5 7.49 1.19 -19.39
C ASP A 5 7.34 -0.12 -20.17
N ARG A 6 7.64 -1.25 -19.50
CA ARG A 6 7.60 -2.57 -20.10
C ARG A 6 6.21 -3.22 -20.12
N TYR A 7 5.43 -3.08 -19.05
CA TYR A 7 4.28 -3.95 -18.82
C TYR A 7 2.91 -3.26 -18.82
N HIS A 8 2.82 -1.93 -18.96
CA HIS A 8 1.53 -1.22 -18.87
C HIS A 8 0.50 -1.61 -19.94
N GLY A 9 0.94 -2.17 -21.08
CA GLY A 9 0.05 -2.69 -22.12
C GLY A 9 -0.39 -4.14 -21.88
N GLU A 10 0.23 -4.85 -20.95
CA GLU A 10 -0.01 -6.28 -20.67
C GLU A 10 -0.76 -6.50 -19.34
N MET A 11 -0.60 -5.58 -18.38
CA MET A 11 -1.21 -5.71 -17.05
C MET A 11 -1.50 -4.36 -16.41
N ASN A 12 -2.40 -4.37 -15.43
CA ASN A 12 -2.69 -3.23 -14.58
C ASN A 12 -1.47 -2.86 -13.73
N ILE A 13 -0.93 -1.66 -13.93
CA ILE A 13 0.17 -1.15 -13.11
C ILE A 13 -0.39 -0.63 -11.81
N THR A 14 -0.07 -1.33 -10.72
CA THR A 14 -0.44 -0.94 -9.35
C THR A 14 0.81 -0.64 -8.54
N VAL A 15 0.82 0.49 -7.83
CA VAL A 15 2.00 0.93 -7.06
C VAL A 15 1.70 0.97 -5.57
N LEU A 16 2.58 0.38 -4.75
CA LEU A 16 2.54 0.54 -3.28
C LEU A 16 2.97 1.96 -2.92
N VAL A 17 2.11 2.68 -2.20
CA VAL A 17 2.33 4.12 -1.90
C VAL A 17 2.69 4.40 -0.44
N ASP A 18 2.76 3.36 0.39
CA ASP A 18 2.98 3.51 1.84
C ASP A 18 4.46 3.40 2.26
N PHE A 19 5.39 3.31 1.29
CA PHE A 19 6.82 3.10 1.57
C PHE A 19 7.43 4.22 2.42
N GLU A 20 7.14 5.47 2.08
CA GLU A 20 7.62 6.66 2.82
C GLU A 20 6.70 7.03 4.00
N ASN A 21 5.68 6.20 4.28
CA ASN A 21 4.64 6.44 5.27
C ASN A 21 3.84 7.73 5.04
N ASP A 22 3.72 8.17 3.79
CA ASP A 22 2.86 9.29 3.38
C ASP A 22 2.14 8.87 2.11
N SER A 23 1.04 8.13 2.29
CA SER A 23 0.34 7.51 1.17
C SER A 23 -0.34 8.53 0.26
N VAL A 24 -0.81 9.66 0.82
CA VAL A 24 -1.46 10.72 0.03
C VAL A 24 -0.45 11.39 -0.90
N ARG A 25 0.68 11.87 -0.37
CA ARG A 25 1.72 12.49 -1.18
C ARG A 25 2.26 11.52 -2.24
N THR A 26 2.58 10.29 -1.83
CA THR A 26 3.16 9.30 -2.75
C THR A 26 2.16 8.89 -3.84
N ALA A 27 0.87 8.81 -3.54
CA ALA A 27 -0.16 8.53 -4.56
C ALA A 27 -0.21 9.62 -5.63
N LEU A 28 -0.13 10.90 -5.24
CA LEU A 28 -0.09 12.02 -6.18
C LEU A 28 1.18 12.00 -7.04
N GLU A 29 2.35 11.83 -6.42
CA GLU A 29 3.63 11.78 -7.14
C GLU A 29 3.66 10.65 -8.17
N VAL A 30 3.12 9.48 -7.82
CA VAL A 30 3.05 8.33 -8.72
C VAL A 30 2.03 8.54 -9.84
N ALA A 31 0.87 9.14 -9.53
CA ALA A 31 -0.14 9.48 -10.53
C ALA A 31 0.38 10.48 -11.55
N GLU A 32 1.11 11.50 -11.11
CA GLU A 32 1.77 12.47 -11.99
C GLU A 32 2.87 11.82 -12.84
N ALA A 33 3.73 11.00 -12.23
CA ALA A 33 4.86 10.39 -12.93
C ALA A 33 4.46 9.32 -13.96
N LEU A 34 3.43 8.52 -13.67
CA LEU A 34 3.01 7.41 -14.53
C LEU A 34 1.87 7.81 -15.47
N GLY A 35 1.07 8.81 -15.10
CA GLY A 35 -0.05 9.31 -15.90
C GLY A 35 -1.00 8.18 -16.31
N PRO A 36 -1.40 8.11 -17.60
CA PRO A 36 -2.33 7.08 -18.10
C PRO A 36 -1.86 5.62 -17.94
N ARG A 37 -0.58 5.40 -17.63
CA ARG A 37 -0.03 4.05 -17.43
C ARG A 37 -0.31 3.53 -16.03
N LEU A 38 -0.69 4.39 -15.07
CA LEU A 38 -1.09 3.97 -13.74
C LEU A 38 -2.52 3.47 -13.77
N TRP A 39 -2.73 2.21 -13.38
CA TRP A 39 -4.06 1.70 -13.15
C TRP A 39 -4.56 2.04 -11.74
N GLY A 40 -3.70 1.90 -10.72
CA GLY A 40 -4.10 2.15 -9.34
C GLY A 40 -2.96 2.25 -8.34
N VAL A 41 -3.28 2.68 -7.14
CA VAL A 41 -2.39 2.70 -5.98
C VAL A 41 -2.82 1.63 -4.99
N ARG A 42 -1.86 1.07 -4.25
CA ARG A 42 -2.10 0.08 -3.21
C ARG A 42 -1.69 0.63 -1.85
N LEU A 43 -2.65 0.67 -0.94
CA LEU A 43 -2.46 0.98 0.47
C LEU A 43 -2.19 -0.34 1.21
N ASP A 44 -1.07 -0.41 1.92
CA ASP A 44 -0.64 -1.61 2.65
C ASP A 44 0.04 -1.25 3.99
N THR A 45 -0.41 -0.14 4.59
CA THR A 45 0.14 0.39 5.84
C THR A 45 0.01 -0.65 6.94
N SER A 46 1.10 -0.86 7.69
CA SER A 46 1.14 -1.80 8.81
C SER A 46 0.09 -1.46 9.87
N ASP A 47 -0.54 -2.48 10.45
CA ASP A 47 -1.52 -2.33 11.55
C ASP A 47 -0.93 -1.68 12.82
N ASP A 48 0.40 -1.57 12.92
CA ASP A 48 1.13 -0.91 14.00
C ASP A 48 1.54 0.54 13.69
N LEU A 49 1.26 1.04 12.48
CA LEU A 49 1.75 2.33 11.99
C LEU A 49 0.59 3.25 11.60
N VAL A 50 0.70 4.52 11.99
CA VAL A 50 -0.19 5.59 11.51
C VAL A 50 0.49 6.27 10.31
N ASP A 51 -0.21 6.29 9.18
CA ASP A 51 0.22 7.02 7.99
C ASP A 51 0.31 8.52 8.29
N ARG A 52 1.33 9.20 7.76
CA ARG A 52 1.55 10.64 7.98
C ARG A 52 0.36 11.49 7.59
N ALA A 53 -0.38 11.05 6.57
CA ALA A 53 -1.60 11.73 6.14
C ALA A 53 -2.67 11.84 7.25
N LEU A 54 -2.57 11.05 8.32
CA LEU A 54 -3.52 11.03 9.44
C LEU A 54 -2.97 11.62 10.75
N TRP A 55 -1.72 12.08 10.80
CA TRP A 55 -1.09 12.52 12.06
C TRP A 55 -1.86 13.67 12.76
N ASP A 56 -2.42 14.59 11.99
CA ASP A 56 -3.20 15.72 12.53
C ASP A 56 -4.66 15.36 12.86
N GLU A 57 -5.09 14.14 12.52
CA GLU A 57 -6.45 13.63 12.75
C GLU A 57 -6.45 12.50 13.79
N MET A 58 -5.35 12.34 14.52
CA MET A 58 -5.24 11.29 15.53
C MET A 58 -6.19 11.56 16.72
N GLY A 59 -6.97 10.53 17.06
CA GLY A 59 -7.92 10.54 18.17
C GLY A 59 -9.33 10.25 17.70
N GLY A 60 -10.05 9.37 18.41
CA GLY A 60 -11.45 9.05 18.10
C GLY A 60 -11.68 7.85 17.17
N PHE A 61 -10.63 7.31 16.53
CA PHE A 61 -10.71 6.07 15.74
C PHE A 61 -9.37 5.30 15.71
N LYS A 62 -9.39 4.07 15.17
CA LYS A 62 -8.17 3.29 14.93
C LYS A 62 -7.44 3.85 13.70
N ALA A 63 -6.48 4.74 13.93
CA ALA A 63 -5.71 5.41 12.88
C ALA A 63 -4.55 4.57 12.30
N THR A 64 -4.27 3.39 12.87
CA THR A 64 -3.21 2.51 12.38
C THR A 64 -3.68 1.61 11.24
N GLY A 65 -2.74 1.21 10.38
CA GLY A 65 -3.00 0.39 9.21
C GLY A 65 -3.90 1.08 8.18
N VAL A 66 -4.36 0.30 7.20
CA VAL A 66 -5.28 0.80 6.17
C VAL A 66 -6.70 0.93 6.75
N ASN A 67 -7.11 2.16 7.07
CA ASN A 67 -8.43 2.47 7.61
C ASN A 67 -9.27 3.30 6.63
N SER A 68 -10.58 3.41 6.88
CA SER A 68 -11.52 4.16 6.03
C SER A 68 -11.05 5.58 5.78
N ARG A 69 -10.63 6.28 6.83
CA ARG A 69 -10.16 7.67 6.72
C ARG A 69 -8.93 7.82 5.83
N LEU A 70 -7.97 6.90 5.90
CA LEU A 70 -6.81 6.92 5.01
C LEU A 70 -7.22 6.75 3.54
N VAL A 71 -8.13 5.82 3.26
CA VAL A 71 -8.64 5.57 1.90
C VAL A 71 -9.35 6.79 1.36
N GLU A 72 -10.24 7.40 2.15
CA GLU A 72 -10.96 8.63 1.79
C GLU A 72 -10.00 9.77 1.45
N LYS A 73 -8.99 10.02 2.29
CA LYS A 73 -8.01 11.10 2.03
C LYS A 73 -7.21 10.87 0.74
N VAL A 74 -6.84 9.63 0.45
CA VAL A 74 -6.14 9.29 -0.80
C VAL A 74 -7.07 9.50 -1.98
N ARG A 75 -8.34 9.10 -1.87
CA ARG A 75 -9.34 9.32 -2.92
C ARG A 75 -9.59 10.81 -3.17
N GLU A 76 -9.84 11.58 -2.12
CA GLU A 76 -10.05 13.03 -2.15
C GLU A 76 -8.88 13.73 -2.83
N ALA A 77 -7.65 13.45 -2.40
CA ALA A 77 -6.46 14.06 -2.97
C ALA A 77 -6.28 13.73 -4.47
N LEU A 78 -6.46 12.47 -4.85
CA LEU A 78 -6.40 12.06 -6.25
C LEU A 78 -7.49 12.76 -7.09
N ASP A 79 -8.70 12.88 -6.58
CA ASP A 79 -9.81 13.52 -7.28
C ASP A 79 -9.60 15.03 -7.46
N GLU A 80 -9.14 15.72 -6.41
CA GLU A 80 -8.79 17.14 -6.43
C GLU A 80 -7.66 17.44 -7.43
N ALA A 81 -6.71 16.52 -7.57
CA ALA A 81 -5.62 16.61 -8.54
C ALA A 81 -6.01 16.15 -9.97
N GLY A 82 -7.26 15.73 -10.19
CA GLY A 82 -7.76 15.31 -11.51
C GLY A 82 -7.46 13.85 -11.88
N PHE A 83 -7.02 13.03 -10.94
CA PHE A 83 -6.70 11.61 -11.10
C PHE A 83 -7.85 10.68 -10.67
N SER A 84 -9.10 11.05 -10.95
CA SER A 84 -10.29 10.28 -10.59
C SER A 84 -10.38 8.89 -11.23
N GLY A 85 -9.61 8.65 -12.30
CA GLY A 85 -9.50 7.33 -12.94
C GLY A 85 -8.56 6.35 -12.23
N VAL A 86 -7.71 6.81 -11.31
CA VAL A 86 -6.74 5.95 -10.60
C VAL A 86 -7.47 5.11 -9.54
N ARG A 87 -7.33 3.79 -9.60
CA ARG A 87 -7.98 2.85 -8.67
C ARG A 87 -7.29 2.77 -7.32
N ILE A 88 -8.01 2.41 -6.26
CA ILE A 88 -7.48 2.17 -4.92
C ILE A 88 -7.60 0.69 -4.57
N VAL A 89 -6.45 0.06 -4.29
CA VAL A 89 -6.35 -1.29 -3.74
C VAL A 89 -6.04 -1.20 -2.25
N ALA A 90 -6.86 -1.80 -1.40
CA ALA A 90 -6.60 -1.87 0.03
C ALA A 90 -6.11 -3.26 0.43
N SER A 91 -5.00 -3.36 1.17
CA SER A 91 -4.49 -4.62 1.70
C SER A 91 -3.93 -4.46 3.12
N GLY A 92 -3.57 -5.59 3.73
CA GLY A 92 -3.08 -5.63 5.11
C GLY A 92 -4.22 -5.88 6.11
N GLY A 93 -4.26 -7.09 6.68
CA GLY A 93 -5.23 -7.45 7.72
C GLY A 93 -6.71 -7.41 7.30
N PHE A 94 -7.01 -7.42 6.00
CA PHE A 94 -8.39 -7.51 5.53
C PHE A 94 -8.97 -8.91 5.74
N THR A 95 -10.20 -8.96 6.23
CA THR A 95 -11.00 -10.17 6.43
C THR A 95 -12.35 -9.97 5.76
N ALA A 96 -13.11 -11.06 5.57
CA ALA A 96 -14.46 -10.94 5.02
C ALA A 96 -15.38 -10.01 5.85
N GLN A 97 -15.15 -9.90 7.16
CA GLN A 97 -15.89 -8.96 8.01
C GLN A 97 -15.48 -7.52 7.73
N ARG A 98 -14.18 -7.22 7.73
CA ARG A 98 -13.66 -5.87 7.49
C ARG A 98 -14.04 -5.35 6.10
N ILE A 99 -14.05 -6.24 5.09
CA ILE A 99 -14.54 -5.90 3.75
C ILE A 99 -16.02 -5.50 3.80
N ARG A 100 -16.89 -6.27 4.48
CA ARG A 100 -18.32 -5.91 4.60
C ARG A 100 -18.53 -4.56 5.30
N GLU A 101 -17.71 -4.25 6.30
CA GLU A 101 -17.75 -2.95 6.99
C GLU A 101 -17.39 -1.81 6.04
N PHE A 102 -16.30 -1.95 5.26
CA PHE A 102 -15.90 -0.97 4.24
C PHE A 102 -16.97 -0.77 3.16
N GLU A 103 -17.54 -1.86 2.64
CA GLU A 103 -18.59 -1.79 1.62
C GLU A 103 -19.88 -1.16 2.15
N ALA A 104 -20.25 -1.44 3.40
CA ALA A 104 -21.44 -0.87 4.03
C ALA A 104 -21.30 0.63 4.31
N GLU A 105 -20.09 1.09 4.60
CA GLU A 105 -19.75 2.51 4.79
C GLU A 105 -19.53 3.24 3.45
N GLY A 106 -19.48 2.52 2.32
CA GLY A 106 -19.26 3.11 0.99
C GLY A 106 -17.84 3.63 0.79
N ILE A 107 -16.86 3.04 1.47
CA ILE A 107 -15.46 3.45 1.38
C ILE A 107 -14.94 3.20 -0.05
N PRO A 108 -14.25 4.17 -0.69
CA PRO A 108 -13.89 4.08 -2.10
C PRO A 108 -12.67 3.17 -2.34
N VAL A 109 -12.87 1.86 -2.21
CA VAL A 109 -11.90 0.81 -2.53
C VAL A 109 -12.37 0.05 -3.78
N ASP A 110 -11.49 -0.10 -4.77
CA ASP A 110 -11.78 -0.84 -6.00
C ASP A 110 -11.40 -2.32 -5.92
N ALA A 111 -10.45 -2.68 -5.05
CA ALA A 111 -10.04 -4.07 -4.82
C ALA A 111 -9.43 -4.29 -3.43
N TYR A 112 -9.59 -5.51 -2.91
CA TYR A 112 -9.01 -5.91 -1.62
C TYR A 112 -7.94 -6.99 -1.79
N GLY A 113 -6.75 -6.75 -1.26
CA GLY A 113 -5.69 -7.75 -1.11
C GLY A 113 -5.88 -8.53 0.19
N VAL A 114 -6.34 -9.78 0.09
CA VAL A 114 -6.61 -10.65 1.24
C VAL A 114 -5.59 -11.78 1.29
N GLY A 115 -4.83 -11.86 2.38
CA GLY A 115 -3.76 -12.84 2.56
C GLY A 115 -4.02 -13.78 3.73
N SER A 116 -3.42 -13.48 4.89
CA SER A 116 -3.39 -14.33 6.09
C SER A 116 -4.75 -14.89 6.53
N SER A 117 -5.84 -14.14 6.32
CA SER A 117 -7.19 -14.63 6.66
C SER A 117 -7.69 -15.81 5.81
N LEU A 118 -7.17 -15.97 4.58
CA LEU A 118 -7.49 -17.09 3.70
C LEU A 118 -6.58 -18.31 3.92
N ILE A 119 -5.36 -18.09 4.43
CA ILE A 119 -4.29 -19.11 4.43
C ILE A 119 -4.17 -19.84 5.78
N ARG A 120 -4.81 -19.36 6.86
CA ARG A 120 -4.75 -19.89 8.24
C ARG A 120 -3.94 -21.18 8.46
N GLY A 121 -2.66 -20.94 8.69
CA GLY A 121 -1.68 -21.58 9.57
C GLY A 121 -0.64 -20.49 9.87
N ASP A 122 -0.15 -20.35 11.11
CA ASP A 122 0.74 -19.24 11.50
C ASP A 122 2.12 -19.35 10.81
N ASN A 123 2.22 -18.85 9.58
CA ASN A 123 3.46 -18.77 8.80
C ASN A 123 3.43 -17.52 7.88
N ASP A 124 3.15 -16.35 8.44
CA ASP A 124 3.18 -15.09 7.67
C ASP A 124 4.64 -14.64 7.50
N PHE A 125 5.18 -14.82 6.29
CA PHE A 125 6.50 -14.36 5.91
C PHE A 125 6.37 -13.29 4.83
N THR A 126 6.86 -12.10 5.13
CA THR A 126 6.92 -10.97 4.18
C THR A 126 8.36 -10.77 3.73
N ALA A 127 8.56 -10.56 2.43
CA ALA A 127 9.85 -10.27 1.84
C ALA A 127 9.90 -8.80 1.42
N ASP A 128 10.67 -8.00 2.14
CA ASP A 128 10.88 -6.58 1.83
C ASP A 128 12.30 -6.35 1.33
N VAL A 129 12.44 -5.38 0.42
CA VAL A 129 13.76 -4.81 0.12
C VAL A 129 14.26 -4.11 1.38
N VAL A 130 15.41 -4.57 1.87
CA VAL A 130 16.11 -3.99 3.04
C VAL A 130 17.52 -3.50 2.71
N ARG A 131 17.97 -3.72 1.46
CA ARG A 131 19.27 -3.30 0.93
C ARG A 131 19.23 -3.23 -0.59
N VAL A 132 19.79 -2.15 -1.16
CA VAL A 132 19.99 -1.97 -2.61
C VAL A 132 21.44 -1.60 -2.83
N ASP A 133 22.16 -2.30 -3.72
CA ASP A 133 23.58 -2.07 -4.02
C ASP A 133 24.48 -1.97 -2.78
N GLY A 134 24.22 -2.84 -1.78
CA GLY A 134 24.96 -2.85 -0.52
C GLY A 134 24.54 -1.77 0.48
N ARG A 135 23.71 -0.79 0.09
CA ARG A 135 23.25 0.32 0.94
C ARG A 135 21.94 -0.03 1.65
N PRO A 136 21.83 0.19 2.98
CA PRO A 136 20.58 -0.01 3.70
C PRO A 136 19.45 0.86 3.12
N VAL A 137 18.38 0.22 2.67
CA VAL A 137 17.16 0.86 2.16
C VAL A 137 16.02 -0.06 2.52
N ALA A 138 15.12 0.36 3.39
CA ALA A 138 14.01 -0.46 3.86
C ALA A 138 12.74 0.37 4.02
N LYS A 139 11.58 -0.28 3.82
CA LYS A 139 10.28 0.27 4.21
C LYS A 139 10.32 0.62 5.70
N THR A 140 9.66 1.72 6.08
CA THR A 140 9.54 2.14 7.48
C THR A 140 9.08 0.97 8.36
N GLY A 141 9.77 0.77 9.49
CA GLY A 141 9.52 -0.36 10.41
C GLY A 141 10.22 -1.67 10.05
N ARG A 142 10.91 -1.75 8.90
CA ARG A 142 11.70 -2.92 8.49
C ARG A 142 13.21 -2.61 8.59
N ARG A 143 14.02 -3.65 8.81
CA ARG A 143 15.49 -3.54 8.81
C ARG A 143 16.12 -4.81 8.27
N TYR A 144 17.35 -4.68 7.75
CA TYR A 144 18.15 -5.85 7.41
C TYR A 144 18.40 -6.69 8.65
N SER A 145 18.00 -7.96 8.60
CA SER A 145 18.26 -8.96 9.63
C SER A 145 19.07 -10.08 9.00
N PRO A 146 20.38 -10.22 9.35
CA PRO A 146 21.20 -11.28 8.78
C PRO A 146 20.66 -12.64 9.21
N ASN A 147 20.33 -13.49 8.24
CA ASN A 147 19.95 -14.87 8.49
C ASN A 147 21.11 -15.77 8.06
N PRO A 148 21.80 -16.45 8.99
CA PRO A 148 22.97 -17.27 8.68
C PRO A 148 22.66 -18.48 7.79
N ARG A 149 21.38 -18.78 7.56
CA ARG A 149 20.91 -19.84 6.67
C ARG A 149 20.66 -19.37 5.24
N LEU A 150 20.80 -18.07 4.94
CA LEU A 150 20.63 -17.55 3.59
C LEU A 150 21.97 -17.60 2.84
N GLU A 151 21.91 -18.17 1.65
CA GLU A 151 23.05 -18.34 0.74
C GLU A 151 22.72 -17.62 -0.58
N ARG A 152 23.73 -17.17 -1.32
CA ARG A 152 23.51 -16.64 -2.66
C ARG A 152 23.14 -17.80 -3.57
N VAL A 153 21.94 -17.76 -4.15
CA VAL A 153 21.54 -18.73 -5.18
C VAL A 153 22.19 -18.31 -6.50
N GLU A 154 22.92 -19.23 -7.14
CA GLU A 154 23.52 -19.06 -8.46
C GLU A 154 22.51 -19.23 -9.60
#